data_AF-A0A356U717-F1
#
_entry.id   AF-A0A356U717-F1
#
_cell.length_a   1.000
_cell.length_b   1.000
_cell.length_c   1.000
_cell.angle_alpha   90.00
_cell.angle_beta   90.00
_cell.angle_gamma   90.00
#
_symmetry.space_group_name_H-M   'P 1'
#
loop_
_entity.id
_entity.type
_entity.pdbx_description
1 polymer ?
#
loop_
_entity_poly.entity_id
_entity_poly.type
_entity_poly.pdbx_seq_one_letter_code
_entity_poly.pdbx_strand_id
1 'polypeptide(L)'
;YLLYAYDEEFQKLFKIRADFDVEMERSRKHVSDYARLISSVCESEKLIHFTPGAVARVVDYGSRMADDRNKLTTLFNRLVEIIYEANSWAMRDRSELVEEQHVIKAIEEKKYRSSMLEERSLELIRQNILLINVDDWYIGEINGLAVHEVGDHIFGRPVRITAKTFMGEKGLVNIEREIMMSGSIHSKGVLTLNGYMGAQYA
;
A
#
# COMPACT_ATOMS: atom_id res chain seq x y z
N TYR A 1 11.27 18.20 -10.09
CA TYR A 1 12.08 17.80 -11.26
C TYR A 1 11.73 18.54 -12.53
N LEU A 2 10.45 18.62 -12.95
CA LEU A 2 10.07 19.33 -14.17
C LEU A 2 10.50 20.81 -14.17
N LEU A 3 10.24 21.58 -13.11
CA LEU A 3 10.67 22.98 -13.02
C LEU A 3 12.20 23.14 -13.13
N TYR A 4 12.97 22.29 -12.45
CA TYR A 4 14.43 22.29 -12.53
C TYR A 4 14.97 21.98 -13.94
N ALA A 5 14.23 21.18 -14.72
CA ALA A 5 14.62 20.74 -16.06
C ALA A 5 14.16 21.70 -17.17
N TYR A 6 13.05 22.43 -16.96
CA TYR A 6 12.41 23.25 -18.00
C TYR A 6 12.49 24.76 -17.74
N ASP A 7 12.91 25.20 -16.55
CA ASP A 7 13.11 26.61 -16.20
C ASP A 7 14.59 26.89 -15.88
N GLU A 8 15.27 27.60 -16.78
CA GLU A 8 16.68 27.97 -16.64
C GLU A 8 16.95 28.96 -15.49
N GLU A 9 15.93 29.73 -15.06
CA GLU A 9 16.07 30.65 -13.91
C GLU A 9 15.97 29.90 -12.58
N PHE A 10 15.26 28.77 -12.55
CA PHE A 10 15.10 27.96 -11.34
C PHE A 10 16.44 27.54 -10.74
N GLN A 11 17.42 27.15 -11.57
CA GLN A 11 18.77 26.79 -11.11
C GLN A 11 19.56 28.00 -10.58
N LYS A 12 19.31 29.20 -11.11
CA LYS A 12 19.98 30.44 -10.68
C LYS A 12 19.47 30.91 -9.33
N LEU A 13 18.18 30.71 -9.07
CA LEU A 13 17.49 31.15 -7.86
C LEU A 13 17.56 30.10 -6.72
N PHE A 14 17.43 28.81 -7.04
CA PHE A 14 17.42 27.70 -6.09
C PHE A 14 18.70 26.87 -6.18
N LYS A 15 19.78 27.41 -5.62
CA LYS A 15 21.13 26.79 -5.67
C LYS A 15 21.32 25.61 -4.73
N ILE A 16 20.52 25.53 -3.66
CA ILE A 16 20.63 24.48 -2.65
C ILE A 16 19.48 23.51 -2.85
N ARG A 17 19.83 22.24 -3.09
CA ARG A 17 18.86 21.13 -3.11
C ARG A 17 18.86 20.46 -1.75
N ALA A 18 17.73 20.53 -1.05
CA ALA A 18 17.47 19.79 0.17
C ALA A 18 16.43 18.72 -0.13
N ASP A 19 16.90 17.54 -0.51
CA ASP A 19 16.03 16.38 -0.71
C ASP A 19 15.65 15.82 0.66
N PHE A 20 14.34 15.66 0.91
CA PHE A 20 13.84 14.98 2.09
C PHE A 20 13.56 13.52 1.71
N ASP A 21 14.16 12.60 2.47
CA ASP A 21 13.80 11.20 2.38
C ASP A 21 12.40 11.00 2.98
N VAL A 22 11.58 10.16 2.36
CA VAL A 22 10.21 9.83 2.79
C VAL A 22 10.18 8.70 3.82
N GLU A 23 11.35 8.12 4.10
CA GLU A 23 11.56 7.05 5.05
C GLU A 23 12.86 7.24 5.84
N MET A 24 12.96 6.57 6.98
CA MET A 24 14.16 6.50 7.82
C MET A 24 14.27 5.10 8.45
N GLU A 25 15.44 4.76 8.99
CA GLU A 25 15.67 3.47 9.64
C GLU A 25 14.80 3.27 10.88
N ARG A 26 14.29 2.06 11.12
CA ARG A 26 13.59 1.69 12.35
C ARG A 26 14.59 1.28 13.45
N SER A 27 15.29 2.26 14.01
CA SER A 27 16.20 2.06 15.15
C SER A 27 15.50 2.40 16.48
N ARG A 28 16.06 1.93 17.63
CA ARG A 28 15.56 2.34 18.96
C ARG A 28 15.55 3.87 19.14
N LYS A 29 16.52 4.56 18.56
CA LYS A 29 16.60 6.03 18.58
C LYS A 29 15.40 6.63 17.83
N HIS A 30 15.15 6.19 16.60
CA HIS A 30 14.08 6.74 15.78
C HIS A 30 12.68 6.40 16.33
N VAL A 31 12.52 5.23 16.96
CA VAL A 31 11.30 4.89 17.71
C VAL A 31 11.10 5.84 18.90
N SER A 32 12.16 6.19 19.63
CA SER A 32 12.08 7.20 20.69
C SER A 32 11.76 8.59 20.13
N ASP A 33 12.28 8.95 18.96
CA ASP A 33 11.98 10.22 18.30
C ASP A 33 10.51 10.28 17.84
N TYR A 34 9.96 9.16 17.36
CA TYR A 34 8.52 9.00 17.10
C TYR A 34 7.67 9.23 18.35
N ALA A 35 8.06 8.63 19.49
CA ALA A 35 7.35 8.84 20.75
C ALA A 35 7.40 10.32 21.20
N ARG A 36 8.55 10.99 21.01
CA ARG A 36 8.69 12.43 21.27
C ARG A 36 7.81 13.27 20.36
N LEU A 37 7.72 12.92 19.08
CA LEU A 37 6.80 13.59 18.14
C LEU A 37 5.36 13.49 18.64
N ILE A 38 4.92 12.29 19.04
CA ILE A 38 3.56 12.09 19.58
C ILE A 38 3.34 12.95 20.83
N SER A 39 4.28 12.95 21.78
CA SER A 39 4.18 13.80 22.98
C SER A 39 4.12 15.28 22.63
N SER A 40 4.98 15.74 21.71
CA SER A 40 5.03 17.13 21.27
C SER A 40 3.71 17.57 20.64
N VAL A 41 3.08 16.71 19.84
CA VAL A 41 1.77 16.98 19.23
C VAL A 41 0.68 17.02 20.30
N CYS A 42 0.71 16.10 21.28
CA CYS A 42 -0.24 16.12 22.39
C CYS A 42 -0.14 17.42 23.21
N GLU A 43 1.08 17.88 23.49
CA GLU A 43 1.33 19.10 24.25
C GLU A 43 0.95 20.37 23.47
N SER A 44 1.33 20.47 22.19
CA SER A 44 1.05 21.67 21.38
C SER A 44 -0.43 21.83 21.08
N GLU A 45 -1.13 20.71 20.83
CA GLU A 45 -2.53 20.69 20.41
C GLU A 45 -3.51 20.37 21.55
N LYS A 46 -2.98 20.20 22.79
CA LYS A 46 -3.76 19.88 24.00
C LYS A 46 -4.59 18.60 23.87
N LEU A 47 -4.00 17.56 23.28
CA LEU A 47 -4.61 16.23 23.17
C LEU A 47 -4.34 15.42 24.44
N ILE A 48 -5.16 14.40 24.69
CA ILE A 48 -4.85 13.43 25.74
C ILE A 48 -3.66 12.56 25.33
N HIS A 49 -2.79 12.24 26.29
CA HIS A 49 -1.56 11.49 26.03
C HIS A 49 -1.84 10.03 25.66
N PHE A 50 -0.86 9.42 25.00
CA PHE A 50 -0.94 8.06 24.51
C PHE A 50 -0.32 7.08 25.51
N THR A 51 -0.93 5.91 25.65
CA THR A 51 -0.33 4.77 26.35
C THR A 51 0.88 4.23 25.56
N PRO A 52 1.82 3.49 26.19
CA PRO A 52 2.92 2.84 25.48
C PRO A 52 2.45 1.92 24.34
N GLY A 53 1.33 1.21 24.53
CA GLY A 53 0.73 0.36 23.49
C GLY A 53 0.23 1.16 22.28
N ALA A 54 -0.43 2.29 22.53
CA ALA A 54 -0.87 3.19 21.46
C ALA A 54 0.31 3.80 20.69
N VAL A 55 1.37 4.21 21.39
CA VAL A 55 2.62 4.70 20.75
C VAL A 55 3.23 3.60 19.87
N ALA A 56 3.34 2.37 20.38
CA ALA A 56 3.86 1.24 19.60
C ALA A 56 3.02 1.00 18.34
N ARG A 57 1.68 1.11 18.44
CA ARG A 57 0.77 0.96 17.30
C ARG A 57 0.96 2.04 16.24
N VAL A 58 1.19 3.29 16.64
CA VAL A 58 1.52 4.39 15.70
C VAL A 58 2.87 4.14 15.01
N VAL A 59 3.88 3.65 15.75
CA VAL A 59 5.19 3.28 15.17
C VAL A 59 5.04 2.16 14.13
N ASP A 60 4.27 1.11 14.43
CA ASP A 60 4.01 0.02 13.49
C ASP A 60 3.24 0.48 12.26
N TYR A 61 2.29 1.40 12.43
CA TYR A 61 1.63 2.05 11.32
C TYR A 61 2.61 2.86 10.46
N GLY A 62 3.57 3.56 11.08
CA GLY A 62 4.65 4.25 10.37
C GLY A 62 5.55 3.33 9.54
N SER A 63 5.84 2.11 10.01
CA SER A 63 6.53 1.10 9.19
C SER A 63 5.64 0.58 8.06
N ARG A 64 4.35 0.37 8.33
CA ARG A 64 3.40 -0.06 7.28
C ARG A 64 3.29 0.97 6.16
N MET A 65 3.31 2.26 6.48
CA MET A 65 3.32 3.33 5.49
C MET A 65 4.60 3.42 4.65
N ALA A 66 5.72 2.88 5.16
CA ALA A 66 6.98 2.81 4.44
C ALA A 66 7.12 1.50 3.63
N ASP A 67 6.14 0.59 3.69
CA ASP A 67 6.19 -0.74 3.07
C ASP A 67 7.45 -1.57 3.39
N ASP A 68 8.14 -1.25 4.50
CA ASP A 68 9.35 -1.92 4.96
C ASP A 68 9.36 -2.02 6.49
N ARG A 69 9.55 -3.25 6.99
CA ARG A 69 9.58 -3.55 8.43
C ARG A 69 10.79 -2.93 9.14
N ASN A 70 11.84 -2.59 8.41
CA ASN A 70 13.07 -1.97 8.91
C ASN A 70 13.08 -0.45 8.71
N LYS A 71 11.99 0.14 8.20
CA LYS A 71 11.86 1.57 7.97
C LYS A 71 10.67 2.16 8.71
N LEU A 72 10.67 3.49 8.82
CA LEU A 72 9.60 4.32 9.34
C LEU A 72 9.39 5.47 8.37
N THR A 73 8.14 5.82 8.07
CA THR A 73 7.85 6.98 7.23
C THR A 73 8.29 8.29 7.91
N THR A 74 8.72 9.27 7.13
CA THR A 74 8.96 10.65 7.58
C THR A 74 7.84 11.59 7.18
N LEU A 75 6.75 11.06 6.60
CA LEU A 75 5.53 11.79 6.27
C LEU A 75 4.72 12.08 7.56
N PHE A 76 5.31 12.91 8.43
CA PHE A 76 4.78 13.19 9.77
C PHE A 76 3.39 13.81 9.74
N ASN A 77 3.05 14.57 8.69
CA ASN A 77 1.70 15.10 8.49
C ASN A 77 0.63 13.99 8.50
N ARG A 78 0.89 12.87 7.83
CA ARG A 78 -0.03 11.72 7.79
C ARG A 78 -0.11 10.97 9.12
N LEU A 79 0.98 10.95 9.90
CA LEU A 79 0.96 10.39 11.25
C LEU A 79 0.16 11.26 12.22
N VAL A 80 0.32 12.58 12.12
CA VAL A 80 -0.43 13.54 12.92
C VAL A 80 -1.93 13.39 12.70
N GLU A 81 -2.38 13.14 11.46
CA GLU A 81 -3.80 12.82 11.19
C GLU A 81 -4.30 11.62 12.01
N ILE A 82 -3.52 10.53 12.07
CA ILE A 82 -3.88 9.36 12.89
C ILE A 82 -3.87 9.68 14.38
N ILE A 83 -2.94 10.51 14.86
CA ILE A 83 -2.89 10.96 16.26
C ILE A 83 -4.18 11.71 16.63
N TYR A 84 -4.62 12.64 15.77
CA TYR A 84 -5.87 13.38 15.98
C TYR A 84 -7.11 12.49 15.93
N GLU A 85 -7.19 11.58 14.96
CA GLU A 85 -8.32 10.65 14.84
C GLU A 85 -8.38 9.71 16.06
N ALA A 86 -7.24 9.18 16.51
CA ALA A 86 -7.18 8.31 17.69
C ALA A 86 -7.57 9.05 18.98
N ASN A 87 -7.10 10.29 19.16
CA ASN A 87 -7.54 11.15 20.26
C ASN A 87 -9.06 11.38 20.23
N SER A 88 -9.62 11.64 19.04
CA SER A 88 -11.06 11.85 18.87
C SER A 88 -11.88 10.62 19.27
N TRP A 89 -11.38 9.41 18.97
CA TRP A 89 -12.00 8.17 19.42
C TRP A 89 -11.91 7.99 20.94
N ALA A 90 -10.74 8.20 21.53
CA ALA A 90 -10.55 8.10 22.98
C ALA A 90 -11.43 9.10 23.75
N MET A 91 -11.59 10.33 23.24
CA MET A 91 -12.49 11.35 23.80
C MET A 91 -13.97 10.93 23.74
N ARG A 92 -14.40 10.27 22.65
CA ARG A 92 -15.77 9.72 22.53
C ARG A 92 -16.01 8.59 23.53
N ASP A 93 -15.00 7.77 23.74
CA ASP A 93 -15.04 6.66 24.70
C ASP A 93 -14.78 7.12 26.14
N ARG A 94 -14.52 8.42 26.35
CA ARG A 94 -14.19 9.06 27.63
C ARG A 94 -13.00 8.41 28.34
N SER A 95 -12.01 7.92 27.59
CA SER A 95 -10.77 7.38 28.16
C SER A 95 -9.84 8.51 28.61
N GLU A 96 -9.09 8.27 29.68
CA GLU A 96 -8.10 9.22 30.22
C GLU A 96 -6.86 9.31 29.33
N LEU A 97 -6.55 8.24 28.60
CA LEU A 97 -5.40 8.14 27.68
C LEU A 97 -5.82 7.51 26.37
N VAL A 98 -5.11 7.83 25.30
CA VAL A 98 -5.28 7.13 24.03
C VAL A 98 -4.66 5.74 24.16
N GLU A 99 -5.53 4.73 24.21
CA GLU A 99 -5.18 3.31 24.14
C GLU A 99 -5.02 2.79 22.71
N GLU A 100 -4.39 1.61 22.57
CA GLU A 100 -4.09 0.96 21.29
C GLU A 100 -5.34 0.80 20.40
N GLN A 101 -6.47 0.41 20.99
CA GLN A 101 -7.73 0.21 20.27
C GLN A 101 -8.23 1.47 19.57
N HIS A 102 -7.99 2.66 20.12
CA HIS A 102 -8.39 3.92 19.48
C HIS A 102 -7.52 4.22 18.25
N VAL A 103 -6.24 3.85 18.29
CA VAL A 103 -5.33 3.98 17.15
C VAL A 103 -5.70 2.98 16.05
N ILE A 104 -6.00 1.74 16.41
CA ILE A 104 -6.49 0.72 15.47
C ILE A 104 -7.76 1.23 14.78
N LYS A 105 -8.74 1.69 15.56
CA LYS A 105 -9.99 2.23 15.04
C LYS A 105 -9.78 3.45 14.13
N ALA A 106 -8.87 4.37 14.48
CA ALA A 106 -8.51 5.49 13.61
C ALA A 106 -7.99 5.03 12.25
N ILE A 107 -7.10 4.02 12.23
CA ILE A 107 -6.53 3.46 11.00
C ILE A 107 -7.61 2.76 10.17
N GLU A 108 -8.45 1.94 10.81
CA GLU A 108 -9.53 1.20 10.14
C GLU A 108 -10.57 2.14 9.52
N GLU A 109 -11.01 3.15 10.27
CA GLU A 109 -11.97 4.15 9.79
C GLU A 109 -11.37 5.02 8.68
N LYS A 110 -10.08 5.35 8.75
CA LYS A 110 -9.38 6.02 7.65
C LYS A 110 -9.39 5.17 6.38
N LYS A 111 -9.09 3.87 6.50
CA LYS A 111 -9.14 2.94 5.36
C LYS A 111 -10.56 2.82 4.81
N TYR A 112 -11.55 2.71 5.69
CA TYR A 112 -12.95 2.55 5.32
C TYR A 112 -13.49 3.77 4.55
N ARG A 113 -13.09 4.99 4.92
CA ARG A 113 -13.51 6.19 4.18
C ARG A 113 -13.04 6.19 2.72
N SER A 114 -11.98 5.44 2.40
CA SER A 114 -11.43 5.33 1.03
C SER A 114 -11.71 3.98 0.37
N SER A 115 -12.43 3.04 1.01
CA SER A 115 -12.62 1.66 0.54
C SER A 115 -13.75 1.44 -0.48
N MET A 116 -14.48 2.48 -0.89
CA MET A 116 -15.67 2.34 -1.76
C MET A 116 -15.42 1.47 -3.01
N LEU A 117 -14.27 1.64 -3.67
CA LEU A 117 -13.92 0.86 -4.87
C LEU A 117 -13.52 -0.59 -4.54
N GLU A 118 -12.85 -0.81 -3.40
CA GLU A 118 -12.52 -2.14 -2.88
C GLU A 118 -13.81 -2.90 -2.56
N GLU A 119 -14.75 -2.27 -1.86
CA GLU A 119 -16.04 -2.84 -1.51
C GLU A 119 -16.89 -3.19 -2.73
N ARG A 120 -16.97 -2.28 -3.71
CA ARG A 120 -17.67 -2.54 -4.96
C ARG A 120 -17.05 -3.72 -5.72
N SER A 121 -15.72 -3.84 -5.71
CA SER A 121 -15.03 -4.97 -6.33
C SER A 121 -15.39 -6.29 -5.63
N LEU A 122 -15.43 -6.30 -4.30
CA LEU A 122 -15.83 -7.47 -3.50
C LEU A 122 -17.31 -7.81 -3.71
N GLU A 123 -18.19 -6.81 -3.84
CA GLU A 123 -19.61 -7.01 -4.15
C GLU A 123 -19.79 -7.73 -5.49
N LEU A 124 -19.09 -7.29 -6.53
CA LEU A 124 -19.14 -7.93 -7.86
C LEU A 124 -18.64 -9.38 -7.83
N ILE A 125 -17.67 -9.70 -6.95
CA ILE A 125 -17.23 -11.08 -6.72
C ILE A 125 -18.33 -11.88 -6.03
N ARG A 126 -18.94 -11.35 -4.96
CA ARG A 126 -20.04 -12.02 -4.23
C ARG A 126 -21.28 -12.26 -5.11
N GLN A 127 -21.55 -11.35 -6.04
CA GLN A 127 -22.64 -11.47 -7.02
C GLN A 127 -22.31 -12.42 -8.19
N ASN A 128 -21.13 -13.05 -8.20
CA ASN A 128 -20.64 -13.90 -9.30
C ASN A 128 -20.56 -13.20 -10.66
N ILE A 129 -20.48 -11.86 -10.68
CA ILE A 129 -20.21 -11.08 -11.90
C ILE A 129 -18.72 -11.16 -12.22
N LEU A 130 -17.88 -11.07 -11.19
CA LEU A 130 -16.46 -11.37 -11.27
C LEU A 130 -16.22 -12.79 -10.80
N LEU A 131 -15.85 -13.67 -11.73
CA LEU A 131 -15.65 -15.09 -11.46
C LEU A 131 -14.32 -15.35 -10.76
N ILE A 132 -14.35 -15.40 -9.44
CA ILE A 132 -13.22 -15.80 -8.57
C ILE A 132 -13.69 -16.98 -7.73
N ASN A 133 -12.99 -18.12 -7.81
CA ASN A 133 -13.28 -19.26 -6.95
C ASN A 133 -12.26 -19.33 -5.81
N VAL A 134 -12.74 -19.50 -4.57
CA VAL A 134 -11.91 -19.60 -3.35
C VAL A 134 -12.09 -20.91 -2.58
N ASP A 135 -13.04 -21.75 -2.95
CA ASP A 135 -13.43 -22.95 -2.21
C ASP A 135 -13.11 -24.25 -2.95
N ASP A 136 -13.16 -24.22 -4.28
CA ASP A 136 -12.92 -25.37 -5.16
C ASP A 136 -11.57 -25.26 -5.88
N TRP A 137 -11.19 -26.36 -6.53
CA TRP A 137 -10.01 -26.42 -7.39
C TRP A 137 -10.42 -26.69 -8.85
N TYR A 138 -9.72 -26.06 -9.79
CA TYR A 138 -9.92 -26.25 -11.23
C TYR A 138 -8.58 -26.44 -11.94
N ILE A 139 -8.56 -27.32 -12.94
CA ILE A 139 -7.36 -27.56 -13.75
C ILE A 139 -7.11 -26.37 -14.68
N GLY A 140 -5.89 -25.85 -14.64
CA GLY A 140 -5.46 -24.74 -15.49
C GLY A 140 -6.01 -23.40 -15.04
N GLU A 141 -6.33 -23.23 -13.76
CA GLU A 141 -6.80 -21.95 -13.22
C GLU A 141 -6.05 -21.61 -11.94
N ILE A 142 -5.69 -20.33 -11.81
CA ILE A 142 -5.09 -19.78 -10.60
C ILE A 142 -5.68 -18.40 -10.31
N ASN A 143 -5.72 -18.02 -9.04
CA ASN A 143 -6.00 -16.66 -8.64
C ASN A 143 -4.67 -15.89 -8.52
N GLY A 144 -4.40 -15.04 -9.50
CA GLY A 144 -3.38 -14.01 -9.38
C GLY A 144 -3.81 -12.90 -8.42
N LEU A 145 -2.85 -12.16 -7.89
CA LEU A 145 -3.10 -10.98 -7.07
C LEU A 145 -2.61 -9.75 -7.83
N ALA A 146 -3.51 -8.80 -8.08
CA ALA A 146 -3.18 -7.50 -8.61
C ALA A 146 -3.32 -6.44 -7.51
N VAL A 147 -2.50 -5.39 -7.58
CA VAL A 147 -2.62 -4.23 -6.70
C VAL A 147 -3.19 -3.09 -7.52
N HIS A 148 -4.28 -2.49 -7.02
CA HIS A 148 -4.86 -1.27 -7.56
C HIS A 148 -4.54 -0.10 -6.64
N GLU A 149 -4.08 0.98 -7.25
CA GLU A 149 -3.85 2.27 -6.59
C GLU A 149 -4.85 3.26 -7.19
N VAL A 150 -5.76 3.78 -6.35
CA VAL A 150 -6.72 4.79 -6.75
C VAL A 150 -6.69 5.93 -5.74
N GLY A 151 -6.13 7.07 -6.16
CA GLY A 151 -5.93 8.21 -5.27
C GLY A 151 -4.97 7.84 -4.14
N ASP A 152 -5.46 7.90 -2.91
CA ASP A 152 -4.72 7.55 -1.67
C ASP A 152 -5.05 6.15 -1.14
N HIS A 153 -5.88 5.38 -1.85
CA HIS A 153 -6.26 4.02 -1.45
C HIS A 153 -5.55 2.97 -2.30
N ILE A 154 -4.89 2.02 -1.64
CA ILE A 154 -4.24 0.88 -2.27
C ILE A 154 -4.94 -0.38 -1.77
N PHE A 155 -5.42 -1.20 -2.69
CA PHE A 155 -6.04 -2.48 -2.36
C PHE A 155 -5.65 -3.59 -3.32
N GLY A 156 -5.56 -4.79 -2.77
CA GLY A 156 -5.33 -6.00 -3.55
C GLY A 156 -6.65 -6.52 -4.11
N ARG A 157 -6.62 -7.01 -5.34
CA ARG A 157 -7.77 -7.67 -5.97
C ARG A 157 -7.33 -9.01 -6.57
N PRO A 158 -8.07 -10.11 -6.33
CA PRO A 158 -7.82 -11.36 -7.01
C PRO A 158 -8.23 -11.27 -8.48
N VAL A 159 -7.43 -11.88 -9.34
CA VAL A 159 -7.67 -11.98 -10.78
C VAL A 159 -7.58 -13.44 -11.17
N ARG A 160 -8.63 -14.00 -11.78
CA ARG A 160 -8.61 -15.37 -12.29
C ARG A 160 -7.79 -15.43 -13.57
N ILE A 161 -6.73 -16.22 -13.55
CA ILE A 161 -5.86 -16.50 -14.70
C ILE A 161 -6.13 -17.93 -15.14
N THR A 162 -6.34 -18.12 -16.44
CA THR A 162 -6.62 -19.45 -17.03
C THR A 162 -5.50 -19.84 -18.00
N ALA A 163 -5.19 -21.13 -18.03
CA ALA A 163 -4.27 -21.76 -18.94
C ALA A 163 -4.96 -22.94 -19.60
N LYS A 164 -4.89 -23.01 -20.93
CA LYS A 164 -5.42 -24.11 -21.75
C LYS A 164 -4.33 -24.60 -22.68
N THR A 165 -4.33 -25.90 -22.95
CA THR A 165 -3.38 -26.55 -23.85
C THR A 165 -4.14 -27.30 -24.94
N PHE A 166 -3.67 -27.21 -26.16
CA PHE A 166 -4.20 -27.95 -27.32
C PHE A 166 -3.05 -28.26 -28.28
N MET A 167 -3.25 -29.24 -29.15
CA MET A 167 -2.25 -29.58 -30.16
C MET A 167 -2.14 -28.44 -31.19
N GLY A 168 -0.92 -27.96 -31.44
CA GLY A 168 -0.68 -26.89 -32.41
C GLY A 168 0.82 -26.58 -32.57
N GLU A 169 1.14 -25.77 -33.58
CA GLU A 169 2.53 -25.39 -33.91
C GLU A 169 3.01 -24.16 -33.12
N LYS A 170 2.07 -23.33 -32.63
CA LYS A 170 2.42 -22.18 -31.79
C LYS A 170 2.73 -22.66 -30.38
N GLY A 171 3.83 -22.16 -29.81
CA GLY A 171 4.20 -22.35 -28.40
C GLY A 171 3.27 -21.57 -27.45
N LEU A 172 3.82 -21.03 -26.36
CA LEU A 172 3.03 -20.28 -25.38
C LEU A 172 2.38 -19.03 -26.00
N VAL A 173 1.05 -18.96 -25.93
CA VAL A 173 0.26 -17.81 -26.37
C VAL A 173 -0.29 -17.06 -25.15
N ASN A 174 -0.01 -15.77 -25.06
CA ASN A 174 -0.62 -14.88 -24.05
C ASN A 174 -1.68 -13.99 -24.73
N ILE A 175 -2.94 -14.23 -24.38
CA ILE A 175 -4.10 -13.53 -24.95
C ILE A 175 -4.02 -12.01 -24.71
N GLU A 176 -3.65 -11.56 -23.51
CA GLU A 176 -3.57 -10.13 -23.18
C GLU A 176 -2.51 -9.39 -23.98
N ARG A 177 -1.45 -10.10 -24.38
CA ARG A 177 -0.40 -9.54 -25.23
C ARG A 177 -0.86 -9.39 -26.67
N GLU A 178 -1.55 -10.40 -27.21
CA GLU A 178 -2.06 -10.38 -28.59
C GLU A 178 -3.05 -9.23 -28.83
N ILE A 179 -3.81 -8.84 -27.80
CA ILE A 179 -4.75 -7.72 -27.84
C ILE A 179 -4.17 -6.40 -27.30
N MET A 180 -2.85 -6.31 -27.14
CA MET A 180 -2.11 -5.11 -26.72
C MET A 180 -2.58 -4.49 -25.38
N MET A 181 -3.12 -5.31 -24.48
CA MET A 181 -3.47 -4.89 -23.11
C MET A 181 -2.34 -5.15 -22.10
N SER A 182 -1.26 -5.82 -22.53
CA SER A 182 -0.08 -6.08 -21.71
C SER A 182 0.95 -4.94 -21.74
N GLY A 183 1.40 -4.50 -20.56
CA GLY A 183 2.57 -3.65 -20.42
C GLY A 183 3.89 -4.34 -20.80
N SER A 184 4.96 -3.55 -20.92
CA SER A 184 6.31 -4.04 -21.30
C SER A 184 6.89 -5.03 -20.28
N ILE A 185 6.71 -4.77 -18.97
CA ILE A 185 7.18 -5.64 -17.88
C ILE A 185 6.46 -6.99 -17.93
N HIS A 186 5.14 -6.98 -18.11
CA HIS A 186 4.33 -8.21 -18.23
C HIS A 186 4.79 -9.05 -19.43
N SER A 187 4.97 -8.39 -20.59
CA SER A 187 5.43 -9.04 -21.83
C SER A 187 6.80 -9.71 -21.65
N LYS A 188 7.72 -9.06 -20.93
CA LYS A 188 9.03 -9.65 -20.60
C LYS A 188 8.88 -10.91 -19.74
N GLY A 189 8.00 -10.90 -18.74
CA GLY A 189 7.74 -12.07 -17.89
C GLY A 189 7.26 -13.29 -18.69
N VAL A 190 6.34 -13.08 -19.62
CA VAL A 190 5.83 -14.14 -20.51
C VAL A 190 6.94 -14.70 -21.41
N LEU A 191 7.80 -13.84 -21.95
CA LEU A 191 8.95 -14.30 -22.75
C LEU A 191 9.94 -15.12 -21.92
N THR A 192 10.20 -14.73 -20.67
CA THR A 192 11.02 -15.52 -19.73
C THR A 192 10.41 -16.89 -19.47
N LEU A 193 9.09 -16.97 -19.24
CA LEU A 193 8.39 -18.24 -19.05
C LEU A 193 8.49 -19.13 -20.30
N ASN A 194 8.30 -18.55 -21.48
CA ASN A 194 8.43 -19.29 -22.74
C ASN A 194 9.86 -19.85 -22.91
N GLY A 195 10.89 -19.04 -22.61
CA GLY A 195 12.28 -19.48 -22.62
C GLY A 195 12.55 -20.63 -21.64
N TYR A 196 12.00 -20.57 -20.43
CA TYR A 196 12.09 -21.65 -19.45
C TYR A 196 11.41 -22.94 -19.95
N MET A 197 10.18 -22.84 -20.46
CA MET A 197 9.45 -24.02 -20.95
C MET A 197 10.15 -24.65 -22.16
N GLY A 198 10.67 -23.85 -23.08
CA GLY A 198 11.47 -24.33 -24.20
C GLY A 198 12.73 -25.05 -23.74
N ALA A 199 13.48 -24.50 -22.78
CA ALA A 199 14.69 -25.14 -22.26
C ALA A 199 14.42 -26.45 -21.51
N GLN A 200 13.25 -26.59 -20.87
CA GLN A 200 12.92 -27.74 -20.03
C GLN A 200 12.30 -28.91 -20.81
N TYR A 201 11.58 -28.64 -21.90
CA TYR A 201 10.72 -29.63 -22.57
C TYR A 201 10.88 -29.72 -24.10
N ALA A 202 11.68 -28.86 -24.74
CA ALA A 202 12.00 -28.96 -26.17
C ALA A 202 13.34 -29.69 -26.39
#